data_AF-A0A7J4N2J5-F1
#
_entry.id   AF-A0A7J4N2J5-F1
#
_cell.length_a   1.000
_cell.length_b   1.000
_cell.length_c   1.000
_cell.angle_alpha   90.00
_cell.angle_beta   90.00
_cell.angle_gamma   90.00
#
_symmetry.space_group_name_H-M   'P 1'
#
loop_
_entity.id
_entity.type
_entity.pdbx_description
1 polymer ?
#
loop_
_entity_poly.entity_id
_entity_poly.type
_entity_poly.pdbx_seq_one_letter_code
_entity_poly.pdbx_strand_id
1 'polypeptide(L)'
;MQSVPLHVIHLDQDDPKKCTSRKLHQSGLINLHESANSAPRRGYLLDPRAKTVLAPEDGGLISLGGSIVVLDCSWKHIEESLDLIDGRTRLEGRILPLLLAANPVSWGKVGRLSSAEALGASLAILGLWEQARAVVEPFPFGNQFFDLNREPLEAYSSADSRTDILDIQTEFFN
;
A
#
# COMPACT_ATOMS: atom_id res chain seq x y z
N MET A 1 -2.80 20.59 4.33
CA MET A 1 -2.04 19.38 4.72
C MET A 1 -1.11 19.02 3.57
N GLN A 2 0.12 18.60 3.87
CA GLN A 2 1.07 18.18 2.84
C GLN A 2 0.71 16.74 2.45
N SER A 3 0.41 16.50 1.17
CA SER A 3 0.11 15.16 0.65
C SER A 3 1.39 14.32 0.56
N VAL A 4 1.30 13.03 0.86
CA VAL A 4 2.43 12.11 0.77
C VAL A 4 2.73 11.77 -0.69
N PRO A 5 3.99 11.82 -1.15
CA PRO A 5 4.33 11.37 -2.50
C PRO A 5 4.08 9.86 -2.64
N LEU A 6 3.25 9.49 -3.61
CA LEU A 6 2.92 8.10 -3.91
C LEU A 6 3.58 7.69 -5.22
N HIS A 7 4.20 6.51 -5.20
CA HIS A 7 4.93 6.00 -6.35
C HIS A 7 4.61 4.54 -6.60
N VAL A 8 4.73 4.13 -7.84
CA VAL A 8 4.61 2.72 -8.24
C VAL A 8 5.81 2.31 -9.07
N ILE A 9 6.42 1.18 -8.73
CA ILE A 9 7.37 0.49 -9.61
C ILE A 9 6.55 -0.50 -10.44
N HIS A 10 6.45 -0.26 -11.74
CA HIS A 10 5.67 -1.08 -12.66
C HIS A 10 6.59 -2.04 -13.42
N LEU A 11 6.39 -3.35 -13.25
CA LEU A 11 7.21 -4.38 -13.91
C LEU A 11 6.61 -4.89 -15.23
N ASP A 12 5.48 -4.34 -15.69
CA ASP A 12 4.76 -4.74 -16.92
C ASP A 12 4.40 -6.24 -16.98
N GLN A 13 4.13 -6.84 -15.82
CA GLN A 13 3.81 -8.28 -15.66
C GLN A 13 2.32 -8.57 -15.44
N ASP A 14 1.47 -7.55 -15.42
CA ASP A 14 0.03 -7.68 -15.17
C ASP A 14 -0.81 -7.24 -16.37
N ASP A 15 -2.05 -7.70 -16.44
CA ASP A 15 -3.00 -7.31 -17.48
C ASP A 15 -3.25 -5.79 -17.42
N PRO A 16 -2.92 -5.01 -18.48
CA PRO A 16 -3.09 -3.56 -18.48
C PRO A 16 -4.52 -3.10 -18.21
N LYS A 17 -5.53 -3.95 -18.48
CA LYS A 17 -6.94 -3.65 -18.21
C LYS A 17 -7.32 -3.77 -16.74
N LYS A 18 -6.53 -4.52 -15.95
CA LYS A 18 -6.74 -4.76 -14.52
C LYS A 18 -5.76 -3.96 -13.64
N CYS A 19 -4.70 -3.44 -14.24
CA CYS A 19 -3.70 -2.61 -13.59
C CYS A 19 -4.31 -1.32 -13.01
N THR A 20 -4.44 -1.29 -11.69
CA THR A 20 -4.90 -0.08 -10.96
C THR A 20 -3.88 1.05 -11.04
N SER A 21 -2.59 0.72 -11.13
CA SER A 21 -1.48 1.69 -11.12
C SER A 21 -1.48 2.63 -12.33
N ARG A 22 -1.79 2.13 -13.53
CA ARG A 22 -1.91 2.98 -14.73
C ARG A 22 -3.05 3.98 -14.61
N LYS A 23 -4.20 3.57 -14.05
CA LYS A 23 -5.35 4.45 -13.81
C LYS A 23 -5.03 5.54 -12.78
N LEU A 24 -4.33 5.18 -11.70
CA LEU A 24 -3.83 6.14 -10.71
C LEU A 24 -2.87 7.15 -11.33
N HIS A 25 -1.96 6.69 -12.19
CA HIS A 25 -1.01 7.56 -12.87
C HIS A 25 -1.71 8.55 -13.81
N GLN A 26 -2.66 8.08 -14.62
CA GLN A 26 -3.48 8.93 -15.50
C GLN A 26 -4.28 9.99 -14.73
N SER A 27 -4.66 9.70 -13.48
CA SER A 27 -5.38 10.61 -12.61
C SER A 27 -4.46 11.59 -11.86
N GLY A 28 -3.13 11.51 -12.06
CA GLY A 28 -2.15 12.37 -11.41
C GLY A 28 -1.94 12.06 -9.91
N LEU A 29 -2.44 10.92 -9.42
CA LEU A 29 -2.39 10.56 -8.00
C LEU A 29 -1.09 9.86 -7.60
N ILE A 30 -0.38 9.27 -8.57
CA ILE A 30 0.89 8.57 -8.35
C ILE A 30 1.90 8.87 -9.47
N ASN A 31 3.18 8.74 -9.13
CA ASN A 31 4.27 8.72 -10.10
C ASN A 31 4.65 7.27 -10.45
N LEU A 32 4.61 6.93 -11.72
CA LEU A 32 4.90 5.59 -12.20
C LEU A 32 6.37 5.48 -12.66
N HIS A 33 7.03 4.39 -12.27
CA HIS A 33 8.43 4.11 -12.57
C HIS A 33 8.57 2.77 -13.28
N GLU A 34 9.20 2.75 -14.44
CA GLU A 34 9.47 1.51 -15.19
C GLU A 34 10.71 0.75 -14.67
N SER A 35 11.44 1.35 -13.71
CA SER A 35 12.61 0.74 -13.10
C SER A 35 12.68 1.05 -11.61
N ALA A 36 13.09 0.04 -10.83
CA ALA A 36 13.38 0.22 -9.40
C ALA A 36 14.42 1.32 -9.13
N ASN A 37 15.38 1.52 -10.03
CA ASN A 37 16.43 2.55 -9.88
C ASN A 37 15.89 3.99 -10.01
N SER A 38 14.75 4.18 -10.67
CA SER A 38 14.09 5.49 -10.79
C SER A 38 13.18 5.81 -9.60
N ALA A 39 12.87 4.83 -8.75
CA ALA A 39 12.05 5.03 -7.57
C ALA A 39 12.72 5.99 -6.57
N PRO A 40 11.93 6.64 -5.69
CA PRO A 40 12.46 7.51 -4.65
C PRO A 40 13.50 6.81 -3.77
N ARG A 41 14.44 7.59 -3.24
CA ARG A 41 15.50 7.07 -2.35
C ARG A 41 15.12 7.02 -0.87
N ARG A 42 14.01 7.67 -0.48
CA ARG A 42 13.57 7.80 0.90
C ARG A 42 12.07 7.53 0.99
N GLY A 43 11.68 6.60 1.83
CA GLY A 43 10.30 6.19 1.96
C GLY A 43 10.17 4.70 2.22
N TYR A 44 8.93 4.23 2.11
CA TYR A 44 8.57 2.84 2.38
C TYR A 44 8.19 2.12 1.09
N LEU A 45 8.77 0.95 0.88
CA LEU A 45 8.32 0.00 -0.12
C LEU A 45 7.33 -0.94 0.55
N LEU A 46 6.11 -1.03 0.02
CA LEU A 46 5.15 -2.04 0.47
C LEU A 46 5.60 -3.40 -0.04
N ASP A 47 6.09 -4.22 0.87
CA ASP A 47 6.72 -5.50 0.61
C ASP A 47 6.08 -6.57 1.52
N PRO A 48 5.33 -7.55 0.96
CA PRO A 48 4.71 -8.61 1.73
C PRO A 48 5.71 -9.57 2.40
N ARG A 49 7.01 -9.47 2.09
CA ARG A 49 8.10 -10.24 2.73
C ARG A 49 8.80 -9.46 3.84
N ALA A 50 8.48 -8.18 3.99
CA ALA A 50 9.08 -7.36 5.04
C ALA A 50 8.66 -7.88 6.43
N LYS A 51 9.60 -7.80 7.37
CA LYS A 51 9.38 -8.22 8.77
C LYS A 51 8.75 -7.13 9.63
N THR A 52 8.84 -5.88 9.18
CA THR A 52 8.35 -4.72 9.91
C THR A 52 6.99 -4.33 9.36
N VAL A 53 5.95 -4.39 10.20
CA VAL A 53 4.61 -3.92 9.84
C VAL A 53 4.58 -2.40 9.74
N LEU A 54 3.82 -1.89 8.77
CA LEU A 54 3.52 -0.46 8.66
C LEU A 54 2.66 -0.04 9.85
N ALA A 55 3.02 1.05 10.50
CA ALA A 55 2.30 1.58 11.66
C ALA A 55 2.33 3.12 11.68
N PRO A 56 1.52 3.78 12.53
CA PRO A 56 1.58 5.24 12.72
C PRO A 56 2.98 5.79 13.03
N GLU A 57 3.83 4.98 13.67
CA GLU A 57 5.24 5.28 13.93
C GLU A 57 6.08 5.60 12.66
N ASP A 58 5.65 5.12 11.48
CA ASP A 58 6.30 5.43 10.20
C ASP A 58 5.99 6.87 9.72
N GLY A 59 5.08 7.59 10.37
CA GLY A 59 4.71 8.97 10.06
C GLY A 59 5.87 9.97 10.17
N GLY A 60 6.92 9.67 10.95
CA GLY A 60 8.09 10.52 11.09
C GLY A 60 8.86 10.72 9.78
N LEU A 61 9.18 9.64 9.06
CA LEU A 61 9.88 9.73 7.77
C LEU A 61 8.99 10.40 6.70
N ILE A 62 7.69 10.08 6.72
CA ILE A 62 6.69 10.68 5.83
C ILE A 62 6.62 12.19 6.01
N SER A 63 6.58 12.67 7.25
CA SER A 63 6.58 14.10 7.58
C SER A 63 7.85 14.82 7.11
N LEU A 64 8.97 14.10 6.96
CA LEU A 64 10.23 14.60 6.42
C LEU A 64 10.35 14.45 4.88
N GLY A 65 9.22 14.21 4.19
CA GLY A 65 9.14 14.08 2.74
C GLY A 65 9.40 12.67 2.20
N GLY A 66 9.32 11.65 3.05
CA GLY A 66 9.36 10.25 2.64
C GLY A 66 8.18 9.87 1.76
N SER A 67 8.40 8.94 0.83
CA SER A 67 7.38 8.45 -0.10
C SER A 67 6.77 7.11 0.34
N ILE A 68 5.60 6.77 -0.20
CA ILE A 68 5.06 5.40 -0.17
C ILE A 68 5.16 4.83 -1.57
N VAL A 69 5.71 3.64 -1.70
CA VAL A 69 6.01 3.00 -2.98
C VAL A 69 5.40 1.60 -3.01
N VAL A 70 4.66 1.30 -4.07
CA VAL A 70 4.09 -0.04 -4.32
C VAL A 70 4.77 -0.70 -5.51
N LEU A 71 4.96 -2.01 -5.44
CA LEU A 71 5.35 -2.83 -6.58
C LEU A 71 4.10 -3.30 -7.32
N ASP A 72 3.95 -2.90 -8.57
CA ASP A 72 2.84 -3.32 -9.43
C ASP A 72 3.25 -4.54 -10.25
N CYS A 73 2.87 -5.71 -9.72
CA CYS A 73 3.05 -7.01 -10.33
C CYS A 73 1.86 -7.91 -10.00
N SER A 74 1.72 -9.01 -10.74
CA SER A 74 0.74 -10.04 -10.41
C SER A 74 1.10 -10.72 -9.09
N TRP A 75 0.10 -10.99 -8.25
CA TRP A 75 0.25 -11.80 -7.04
C TRP A 75 0.86 -13.20 -7.30
N LYS A 76 0.79 -13.73 -8.54
CA LYS A 76 1.42 -15.01 -8.90
C LYS A 76 2.95 -14.92 -8.98
N HIS A 77 3.48 -13.73 -9.25
CA HIS A 77 4.90 -13.48 -9.49
C HIS A 77 5.51 -12.55 -8.43
N ILE A 78 4.81 -12.31 -7.31
CA ILE A 78 5.23 -11.33 -6.31
C ILE A 78 6.62 -11.63 -5.75
N GLU A 79 6.94 -12.89 -5.46
CA GLU A 79 8.26 -13.32 -4.98
C GLU A 79 9.37 -13.01 -6.00
N GLU A 80 9.18 -13.49 -7.24
CA GLU A 80 10.12 -13.25 -8.35
C GLU A 80 10.30 -11.74 -8.62
N SER A 81 9.21 -10.97 -8.53
CA SER A 81 9.19 -9.53 -8.74
C SER A 81 9.98 -8.78 -7.68
N LEU A 82 9.83 -9.20 -6.42
CA LEU A 82 10.57 -8.60 -5.32
C LEU A 82 12.06 -8.96 -5.39
N ASP A 83 12.42 -10.16 -5.84
CA ASP A 83 13.82 -10.54 -6.11
C ASP A 83 14.45 -9.68 -7.22
N LEU A 84 13.69 -9.30 -8.25
CA LEU A 84 14.17 -8.44 -9.32
C LEU A 84 14.54 -7.03 -8.85
N ILE A 85 13.92 -6.54 -7.78
CA ILE A 85 14.16 -5.20 -7.23
C ILE A 85 15.01 -5.22 -5.96
N ASP A 86 15.34 -6.40 -5.43
CA ASP A 86 16.16 -6.54 -4.24
C ASP A 86 17.55 -5.93 -4.46
N GLY A 87 18.02 -5.17 -3.47
CA GLY A 87 19.25 -4.38 -3.55
C GLY A 87 19.25 -3.23 -4.57
N ARG A 88 18.17 -3.01 -5.33
CA ARG A 88 18.06 -1.92 -6.34
C ARG A 88 17.34 -0.69 -5.83
N THR A 89 16.72 -0.75 -4.65
CA THR A 89 16.09 0.39 -3.99
C THR A 89 16.76 0.70 -2.66
N ARG A 90 16.57 1.92 -2.15
CA ARG A 90 16.98 2.33 -0.80
C ARG A 90 15.80 2.49 0.15
N LEU A 91 14.63 2.03 -0.28
CA LEU A 91 13.38 2.16 0.45
C LEU A 91 13.37 1.15 1.60
N GLU A 92 12.76 1.53 2.71
CA GLU A 92 12.57 0.60 3.82
C GLU A 92 11.34 -0.28 3.55
N GLY A 93 11.50 -1.60 3.59
CA GLY A 93 10.39 -2.53 3.44
C GLY A 93 9.39 -2.43 4.59
N ARG A 94 8.10 -2.39 4.27
CA ARG A 94 7.00 -2.50 5.23
C ARG A 94 5.94 -3.48 4.72
N ILE A 95 5.51 -4.39 5.57
CA ILE A 95 4.35 -5.23 5.31
C ILE A 95 3.10 -4.49 5.83
N LEU A 96 1.99 -4.57 5.11
CA LEU A 96 0.72 -4.04 5.62
C LEU A 96 0.13 -5.01 6.66
N PRO A 97 -0.52 -4.51 7.72
CA PRO A 97 -1.33 -5.37 8.57
C PRO A 97 -2.46 -6.02 7.77
N LEU A 98 -3.00 -7.12 8.29
CA LEU A 98 -4.02 -7.89 7.58
C LEU A 98 -5.27 -7.04 7.32
N LEU A 99 -5.72 -7.10 6.08
CA LEU A 99 -6.91 -6.43 5.58
C LEU A 99 -7.55 -7.31 4.51
N LEU A 100 -8.86 -7.19 4.34
CA LEU A 100 -9.62 -7.88 3.30
C LEU A 100 -9.61 -7.09 2.00
N ALA A 101 -9.33 -7.77 0.90
CA ALA A 101 -9.48 -7.19 -0.42
C ALA A 101 -10.95 -6.98 -0.81
N ALA A 102 -11.26 -5.80 -1.36
CA ALA A 102 -12.52 -5.47 -2.00
C ALA A 102 -12.42 -5.45 -3.55
N ASN A 103 -11.22 -5.57 -4.11
CA ASN A 103 -11.06 -5.68 -5.55
C ASN A 103 -11.74 -6.95 -6.12
N PRO A 104 -12.28 -6.91 -7.36
CA PRO A 104 -13.02 -8.03 -7.95
C PRO A 104 -12.23 -9.34 -8.10
N VAL A 105 -10.90 -9.28 -8.13
CA VAL A 105 -10.05 -10.46 -8.36
C VAL A 105 -9.84 -11.26 -7.08
N SER A 106 -9.75 -10.56 -5.94
CA SER A 106 -9.37 -11.15 -4.65
C SER A 106 -10.40 -10.89 -3.55
N TRP A 107 -11.64 -10.54 -3.90
CA TRP A 107 -12.71 -10.22 -2.94
C TRP A 107 -12.72 -11.15 -1.70
N GLY A 108 -12.65 -10.54 -0.52
CA GLY A 108 -12.68 -11.22 0.78
C GLY A 108 -11.41 -11.99 1.14
N LYS A 109 -10.37 -12.00 0.29
CA LYS A 109 -9.09 -12.64 0.63
C LYS A 109 -8.24 -11.70 1.46
N VAL A 110 -7.70 -12.22 2.55
CA VAL A 110 -6.79 -11.52 3.44
C VAL A 110 -5.47 -11.21 2.73
N GLY A 111 -4.99 -9.97 2.84
CA GLY A 111 -3.66 -9.53 2.38
C GLY A 111 -3.49 -9.39 0.86
N ARG A 112 -4.45 -9.85 0.04
CA ARG A 112 -4.37 -9.82 -1.43
C ARG A 112 -4.92 -8.53 -2.05
N LEU A 113 -4.42 -7.41 -1.52
CA LEU A 113 -4.82 -6.07 -1.93
C LEU A 113 -4.33 -5.76 -3.36
N SER A 114 -5.05 -4.89 -4.05
CA SER A 114 -4.57 -4.21 -5.25
C SER A 114 -3.63 -3.06 -4.89
N SER A 115 -2.88 -2.53 -5.86
CA SER A 115 -1.99 -1.37 -5.66
C SER A 115 -2.73 -0.15 -5.10
N ALA A 116 -3.96 0.11 -5.57
CA ALA A 116 -4.81 1.17 -5.05
C ALA A 116 -5.23 0.94 -3.59
N GLU A 117 -5.68 -0.27 -3.24
CA GLU A 117 -6.06 -0.61 -1.86
C GLU A 117 -4.85 -0.56 -0.92
N ALA A 118 -3.68 -1.03 -1.36
CA ALA A 118 -2.47 -1.01 -0.56
C ALA A 118 -2.00 0.43 -0.25
N LEU A 119 -2.05 1.33 -1.24
CA LEU A 119 -1.79 2.76 -1.04
C LEU A 119 -2.83 3.40 -0.12
N GLY A 120 -4.12 3.12 -0.34
CA GLY A 120 -5.22 3.62 0.50
C GLY A 120 -5.09 3.17 1.95
N ALA A 121 -4.82 1.88 2.18
CA ALA A 121 -4.56 1.32 3.50
C ALA A 121 -3.39 2.00 4.19
N SER A 122 -2.26 2.15 3.47
CA SER A 122 -1.06 2.78 4.03
C SER A 122 -1.35 4.19 4.52
N LEU A 123 -2.04 4.98 3.69
CA LEU A 123 -2.42 6.35 4.05
C LEU A 123 -3.38 6.39 5.23
N ALA A 124 -4.38 5.50 5.27
CA ALA A 124 -5.32 5.40 6.38
C ALA A 124 -4.62 5.05 7.71
N ILE A 125 -3.73 4.05 7.69
CA ILE A 125 -2.93 3.66 8.86
C ILE A 125 -2.05 4.82 9.34
N LEU A 126 -1.54 5.65 8.42
CA LEU A 126 -0.76 6.84 8.74
C LEU A 126 -1.62 8.08 9.09
N GLY A 127 -2.95 7.92 9.22
CA GLY A 127 -3.88 9.00 9.58
C GLY A 127 -4.24 9.96 8.44
N LEU A 128 -3.81 9.70 7.21
CA LEU A 128 -3.97 10.56 6.03
C LEU A 128 -5.25 10.21 5.25
N TRP A 129 -6.38 10.19 5.95
CA TRP A 129 -7.65 9.68 5.45
C TRP A 129 -8.21 10.38 4.21
N GLU A 130 -8.00 11.69 4.07
CA GLU A 130 -8.44 12.44 2.89
C GLU A 130 -7.73 11.94 1.62
N GLN A 131 -6.39 11.81 1.69
CA GLN A 131 -5.60 11.28 0.59
C GLN A 131 -5.90 9.79 0.36
N ALA A 132 -6.13 9.02 1.43
CA ALA A 132 -6.51 7.61 1.34
C ALA A 132 -7.78 7.41 0.51
N ARG A 133 -8.82 8.23 0.77
CA ARG A 133 -10.08 8.22 0.01
C ARG A 133 -9.86 8.63 -1.45
N ALA A 134 -9.11 9.70 -1.69
CA ALA A 134 -8.83 10.18 -3.04
C ALA A 134 -8.12 9.11 -3.92
N VAL A 135 -7.25 8.29 -3.34
CA VAL A 135 -6.52 7.24 -4.07
C VAL A 135 -7.44 6.11 -4.53
N VAL A 136 -8.44 5.72 -3.74
CA VAL A 136 -9.31 4.60 -4.10
C VAL A 136 -10.60 5.02 -4.80
N GLU A 137 -10.99 6.30 -4.69
CA GLU A 137 -12.19 6.88 -5.32
C GLU A 137 -12.34 6.56 -6.83
N PRO A 138 -11.28 6.54 -7.66
CA PRO A 138 -11.43 6.21 -9.08
C PRO A 138 -11.91 4.77 -9.33
N PHE A 139 -11.94 3.90 -8.32
CA PHE A 139 -12.26 2.49 -8.46
C PHE A 139 -13.66 2.18 -7.92
N PRO A 140 -14.50 1.43 -8.66
CA PRO A 140 -15.85 1.08 -8.20
C PRO A 140 -15.89 0.37 -6.84
N PHE A 141 -14.84 -0.36 -6.49
CA PHE A 141 -14.69 -1.06 -5.22
C PHE A 141 -14.08 -0.19 -4.10
N GLY A 142 -13.66 1.04 -4.39
CA GLY A 142 -12.86 1.87 -3.48
C GLY A 142 -13.57 2.19 -2.15
N ASN A 143 -14.84 2.60 -2.21
CA ASN A 143 -15.63 2.83 -1.00
C ASN A 143 -15.86 1.52 -0.23
N GLN A 144 -16.15 0.45 -0.97
CA GLN A 144 -16.37 -0.88 -0.39
C GLN A 144 -15.13 -1.42 0.34
N PHE A 145 -13.92 -1.06 -0.09
CA PHE A 145 -12.69 -1.39 0.62
C PHE A 145 -12.65 -0.79 2.02
N PHE A 146 -12.98 0.50 2.16
CA PHE A 146 -13.02 1.15 3.46
C PHE A 146 -14.18 0.67 4.31
N ASP A 147 -15.35 0.41 3.73
CA ASP A 147 -16.49 -0.13 4.48
C ASP A 147 -16.17 -1.53 5.03
N LEU A 148 -15.56 -2.39 4.20
CA LEU A 148 -15.19 -3.76 4.57
C LEU A 148 -14.14 -3.80 5.67
N ASN A 149 -13.24 -2.81 5.72
CA ASN A 149 -12.12 -2.77 6.66
C ASN A 149 -12.22 -1.59 7.65
N ARG A 150 -13.42 -1.05 7.87
CA ARG A 150 -13.58 0.19 8.65
C ARG A 150 -12.99 0.05 10.06
N GLU A 151 -13.46 -0.95 10.79
CA GLU A 151 -13.05 -1.20 12.17
C GLU A 151 -11.54 -1.48 12.30
N PRO A 152 -10.94 -2.41 11.53
CA PRO A 152 -9.50 -2.63 11.62
C PRO A 152 -8.68 -1.40 11.20
N LEU A 153 -9.06 -0.68 10.14
CA LEU A 153 -8.31 0.52 9.73
C LEU A 153 -8.39 1.67 10.74
N GLU A 154 -9.55 1.89 11.35
CA GLU A 154 -9.71 2.88 12.43
C GLU A 154 -8.84 2.51 13.65
N ALA A 155 -8.86 1.24 14.06
CA ALA A 155 -8.02 0.73 15.13
C ALA A 155 -6.52 0.86 14.81
N TYR A 156 -6.09 0.45 13.60
CA TYR A 156 -4.69 0.59 13.18
C TYR A 156 -4.23 2.04 13.14
N SER A 157 -5.08 2.96 12.67
CA SER A 157 -4.73 4.40 12.61
C SER A 157 -4.59 5.05 13.99
N SER A 158 -5.17 4.43 15.02
CA SER A 158 -5.16 4.91 16.41
C SER A 158 -4.16 4.16 17.29
N ALA A 159 -3.40 3.21 16.73
CA ALA A 159 -2.43 2.42 17.46
C ALA A 159 -1.21 3.25 17.87
N ASP A 160 -0.71 3.04 19.09
CA ASP A 160 0.46 3.75 19.60
C ASP A 160 1.78 3.13 19.13
N SER A 161 1.76 1.83 18.79
CA SER A 161 2.95 1.08 18.40
C SER A 161 2.68 -0.02 17.37
N ARG A 162 3.75 -0.48 16.70
CA ARG A 162 3.74 -1.68 15.85
C ARG A 162 3.31 -2.94 16.60
N THR A 163 3.59 -3.04 17.90
CA THR A 163 3.12 -4.18 18.70
C THR A 163 1.60 -4.16 18.80
N ASP A 164 1.01 -2.99 19.06
CA ASP A 164 -0.45 -2.84 19.12
C ASP A 164 -1.10 -3.19 17.77
N ILE A 165 -0.48 -2.81 16.64
CA ILE A 165 -0.95 -3.22 15.30
C ILE A 165 -1.07 -4.75 15.19
N LEU A 166 -0.09 -5.50 15.70
CA LEU A 166 -0.09 -6.97 15.64
C LEU A 166 -1.14 -7.59 16.59
N ASP A 167 -1.37 -6.98 17.75
CA ASP A 167 -2.40 -7.40 18.69
C ASP A 167 -3.81 -7.13 18.13
N ILE A 168 -4.05 -5.93 17.59
CA ILE A 168 -5.29 -5.57 16.89
C ILE A 168 -5.53 -6.52 15.72
N GLN A 169 -4.50 -6.80 14.92
CA GLN A 169 -4.58 -7.73 13.81
C GLN A 169 -5.00 -9.14 14.26
N THR A 170 -4.47 -9.60 15.38
CA THR A 170 -4.83 -10.89 15.98
C THR A 170 -6.31 -10.89 16.40
N GLU A 171 -6.83 -9.81 16.95
CA GLU A 171 -8.23 -9.71 17.37
C GLU A 171 -9.22 -9.81 16.20
N PHE A 172 -8.90 -9.20 15.05
CA PHE A 172 -9.81 -9.18 13.89
C PHE A 172 -9.70 -10.40 12.97
N PHE A 173 -8.56 -11.08 12.93
CA PHE A 173 -8.26 -12.07 11.87
C PHE A 173 -7.82 -13.46 12.35
N ASN A 174 -7.82 -13.74 13.66
CA ASN A 174 -7.57 -15.09 14.20
C ASN A 174 -8.84 -15.85 14.61
#